data_AF-A0A7C3YL42-F1
#
_entry.id   AF-A0A7C3YL42-F1
#
_cell.length_a   1.000
_cell.length_b   1.000
_cell.length_c   1.000
_cell.angle_alpha   90.00
_cell.angle_beta   90.00
_cell.angle_gamma   90.00
#
_symmetry.space_group_name_H-M   'P 1'
#
loop_
_entity.id
_entity.type
_entity.pdbx_description
1 polymer ?
#
loop_
_entity_poly.entity_id
_entity_poly.type
_entity_poly.pdbx_seq_one_letter_code
_entity_poly.pdbx_strand_id
1 'polypeptide(L)'
;MSLSRRARRRRAAAAGLALAAALLALALLLARHGDDPFSGVYWEPASGRRVEIARQGDGYVLYYGVARRPFPAVRDGDTLRLRDPLGGTIVVRPAGDGSLRLEGAGGASVLRPLEPQ
;
A
#
# COMPACT_ATOMS: atom_id res chain seq x y z
N MET A 1 -41.85 -21.51 -34.91
CA MET A 1 -40.82 -20.45 -34.75
C MET A 1 -40.40 -20.20 -33.27
N SER A 2 -39.99 -21.24 -32.51
CA SER A 2 -39.77 -21.13 -31.05
C SER A 2 -38.29 -21.21 -30.59
N LEU A 3 -37.39 -21.73 -31.43
CA LEU A 3 -35.98 -21.99 -31.07
C LEU A 3 -35.13 -20.71 -30.92
N SER A 4 -35.46 -19.66 -31.64
CA SER A 4 -34.71 -18.39 -31.69
C SER A 4 -34.76 -17.59 -30.39
N ARG A 5 -35.86 -17.67 -29.63
CA ARG A 5 -36.00 -16.96 -28.33
C ARG A 5 -35.18 -17.62 -27.22
N ARG A 6 -35.09 -18.95 -27.18
CA ARG A 6 -34.30 -19.68 -26.16
C ARG A 6 -32.79 -19.46 -26.33
N ALA A 7 -32.30 -19.46 -27.57
CA ALA A 7 -30.88 -19.19 -27.85
C ALA A 7 -30.46 -17.76 -27.47
N ARG A 8 -31.32 -16.76 -27.74
CA ARG A 8 -31.08 -15.36 -27.34
C ARG A 8 -31.04 -15.20 -25.81
N ARG A 9 -31.96 -15.83 -25.09
CA ARG A 9 -31.99 -15.79 -23.61
C ARG A 9 -30.75 -16.44 -22.98
N ARG A 10 -30.28 -17.56 -23.53
CA ARG A 10 -29.04 -18.23 -23.06
C ARG A 10 -27.80 -17.37 -23.32
N ARG A 11 -27.72 -16.70 -24.47
CA ARG A 11 -26.61 -15.77 -24.78
C ARG A 11 -26.63 -14.53 -23.88
N ALA A 12 -27.80 -13.97 -23.58
CA ALA A 12 -27.93 -12.85 -22.67
C ALA A 12 -27.56 -13.23 -21.23
N ALA A 13 -27.98 -14.41 -20.76
CA ALA A 13 -27.60 -14.92 -19.44
C ALA A 13 -26.08 -15.17 -19.32
N ALA A 14 -25.46 -15.74 -20.37
CA ALA A 14 -24.02 -15.95 -20.41
C ALA A 14 -23.24 -14.61 -20.43
N ALA A 15 -23.71 -13.62 -21.17
CA ALA A 15 -23.12 -12.28 -21.19
C ALA A 15 -23.23 -11.58 -19.83
N GLY A 16 -24.38 -11.72 -19.14
CA GLY A 16 -24.56 -11.18 -17.79
C GLY A 16 -23.64 -11.83 -16.76
N LEU A 17 -23.46 -13.16 -16.83
CA LEU A 17 -22.53 -13.90 -15.96
C LEU A 17 -21.07 -13.51 -16.21
N ALA A 18 -20.66 -13.33 -17.47
CA ALA A 18 -19.32 -12.88 -17.81
C ALA A 18 -19.04 -11.46 -17.28
N LEU A 19 -20.01 -10.54 -17.41
CA LEU A 19 -19.88 -9.18 -16.88
C LEU A 19 -19.79 -9.17 -15.35
N ALA A 20 -20.63 -9.95 -14.67
CA ALA A 20 -20.57 -10.08 -13.20
C ALA A 20 -19.23 -10.64 -12.73
N ALA A 21 -18.69 -11.65 -13.43
CA ALA A 21 -17.36 -12.21 -13.13
C ALA A 21 -16.24 -11.19 -13.35
N ALA A 22 -16.30 -10.39 -14.42
CA ALA A 22 -15.32 -9.33 -14.69
C ALA A 22 -15.37 -8.22 -13.62
N LEU A 23 -16.57 -7.80 -13.21
CA LEU A 23 -16.75 -6.81 -12.15
C LEU A 23 -16.25 -7.34 -10.79
N LEU A 24 -16.50 -8.61 -10.48
CA LEU A 24 -15.98 -9.25 -9.28
C LEU A 24 -14.44 -9.33 -9.31
N ALA A 25 -13.85 -9.69 -10.45
CA ALA A 25 -12.40 -9.70 -10.61
C ALA A 25 -11.79 -8.30 -10.42
N LEU A 26 -12.44 -7.26 -10.96
CA LEU A 26 -12.02 -5.87 -10.77
C LEU A 26 -12.15 -5.42 -9.31
N ALA A 27 -13.25 -5.76 -8.63
CA ALA A 27 -13.44 -5.44 -7.21
C ALA A 27 -12.40 -6.15 -6.33
N LEU A 28 -12.03 -7.40 -6.64
CA LEU A 28 -10.97 -8.13 -5.95
C LEU A 28 -9.58 -7.54 -6.21
N LEU A 29 -9.32 -7.04 -7.43
CA LEU A 29 -8.10 -6.31 -7.77
C LEU A 29 -7.98 -5.00 -6.98
N LEU A 30 -9.07 -4.23 -6.89
CA LEU A 30 -9.13 -2.99 -6.11
C LEU A 30 -9.04 -3.27 -4.60
N ALA A 31 -9.65 -4.36 -4.11
CA ALA A 31 -9.55 -4.77 -2.70
C ALA A 31 -8.16 -5.32 -2.33
N ARG A 32 -7.38 -5.85 -3.29
CA ARG A 32 -5.96 -6.21 -3.07
C ARG A 32 -5.03 -5.00 -3.06
N HIS A 33 -5.47 -3.87 -3.61
CA HIS A 33 -4.94 -2.55 -3.30
C HIS A 33 -5.52 -1.97 -1.99
N GLY A 34 -6.07 -2.83 -1.11
CA GLY A 34 -6.42 -2.46 0.24
C GLY A 34 -5.24 -1.77 0.91
N ASP A 35 -5.53 -0.61 1.51
CA ASP A 35 -4.59 0.32 2.12
C ASP A 35 -3.41 -0.42 2.74
N ASP A 36 -2.29 -0.45 2.01
CA ASP A 36 -1.05 -0.90 2.58
C ASP A 36 -0.68 0.14 3.63
N PRO A 37 -0.71 -0.20 4.93
CA PRO A 37 -0.62 0.79 5.99
C PRO A 37 0.71 1.56 5.97
N PHE A 38 1.71 1.00 5.27
CA PHE A 38 3.01 1.61 5.11
C PHE A 38 3.17 2.44 3.85
N SER A 39 2.47 2.10 2.77
CA SER A 39 2.71 2.76 1.48
C SER A 39 2.02 4.10 1.45
N GLY A 40 2.78 5.17 1.25
CA GLY A 40 2.22 6.51 1.28
C GLY A 40 3.26 7.60 1.45
N VAL A 41 2.74 8.81 1.59
CA VAL A 41 3.53 10.01 1.84
C VAL A 41 3.22 10.48 3.25
N TYR A 42 4.26 10.76 4.00
CA TYR A 42 4.18 11.13 5.40
C TYR A 42 5.01 12.37 5.70
N TRP A 43 4.63 13.07 6.77
CA TRP A 43 5.36 14.17 7.35
C TRP A 43 5.91 13.74 8.71
N GLU A 44 7.20 13.94 8.93
CA GLU A 44 7.84 13.77 10.23
C GLU A 44 7.94 15.11 10.95
N PRO A 45 7.14 15.36 12.01
CA PRO A 45 7.14 16.65 12.71
C PRO A 45 8.46 16.96 13.41
N ALA A 46 9.15 15.94 13.94
CA ALA A 46 10.38 16.12 14.72
C ALA A 46 11.52 16.73 13.89
N SER A 47 11.64 16.31 12.63
CA SER A 47 12.68 16.81 11.71
C SER A 47 12.17 17.84 10.71
N GLY A 48 10.86 18.03 10.61
CA GLY A 48 10.22 18.82 9.57
C GLY A 48 10.51 18.29 8.17
N ARG A 49 10.40 16.96 7.96
CA ARG A 49 10.76 16.33 6.68
C ARG A 49 9.62 15.49 6.12
N ARG A 50 9.49 15.51 4.79
CA ARG A 50 8.66 14.57 4.04
C ARG A 50 9.37 13.21 3.98
N VAL A 51 8.60 12.17 4.23
CA VAL A 51 9.00 10.77 4.12
C VAL A 51 8.04 10.10 3.14
N GLU A 52 8.54 9.33 2.19
CA GLU A 52 7.71 8.57 1.25
C GLU A 52 8.10 7.12 1.35
N ILE A 53 7.12 6.24 1.49
CA ILE A 53 7.33 4.80 1.53
C ILE A 53 6.61 4.23 0.32
N ALA A 54 7.38 3.64 -0.58
CA ALA A 54 6.87 3.05 -1.81
C ALA A 54 7.11 1.54 -1.78
N ARG A 55 6.09 0.78 -2.14
CA ARG A 55 6.23 -0.65 -2.43
C ARG A 55 6.94 -0.85 -3.78
N GLN A 56 7.99 -1.64 -3.80
CA GLN A 56 8.72 -2.01 -5.02
C GLN A 56 8.81 -3.53 -5.12
N GLY A 57 7.97 -4.12 -5.98
CA GLY A 57 7.80 -5.57 -6.07
C GLY A 57 7.35 -6.16 -4.73
N ASP A 58 8.16 -7.08 -4.20
CA ASP A 58 7.91 -7.74 -2.91
C ASP A 58 8.50 -6.99 -1.71
N GLY A 59 9.22 -5.88 -1.94
CA GLY A 59 9.87 -5.08 -0.91
C GLY A 59 9.33 -3.66 -0.80
N TYR A 60 9.97 -2.88 0.06
CA TYR A 60 9.65 -1.48 0.30
C TYR A 60 10.89 -0.61 0.15
N VAL A 61 10.70 0.64 -0.22
CA VAL A 61 11.75 1.66 -0.24
C VAL A 61 11.22 2.89 0.48
N LEU A 62 11.95 3.31 1.52
CA LEU A 62 11.69 4.56 2.23
C LEU A 62 12.60 5.65 1.65
N TYR A 63 12.00 6.78 1.30
CA TYR A 63 12.68 7.98 0.83
C TYR A 63 12.57 9.05 1.91
N TYR A 64 13.72 9.52 2.39
CA TYR A 64 13.78 10.45 3.51
C TYR A 64 14.24 11.84 3.08
N GLY A 65 13.40 12.87 3.30
CA GLY A 65 13.71 14.26 2.99
C GLY A 65 13.83 14.58 1.50
N VAL A 66 14.26 15.81 1.19
CA VAL A 66 14.33 16.35 -0.18
C VAL A 66 15.35 15.66 -1.08
N ALA A 67 16.39 15.08 -0.49
CA ALA A 67 17.41 14.36 -1.24
C ALA A 67 16.90 13.03 -1.83
N ARG A 68 15.67 12.60 -1.48
CA ARG A 68 15.05 11.34 -1.91
C ARG A 68 16.02 10.16 -1.86
N ARG A 69 16.83 10.09 -0.80
CA ARG A 69 17.76 8.97 -0.63
C ARG A 69 16.95 7.69 -0.36
N PRO A 70 17.14 6.61 -1.15
CA PRO A 70 16.40 5.38 -0.96
C PRO A 70 16.99 4.55 0.17
N PHE A 71 16.12 4.07 1.06
CA PHE A 71 16.42 3.13 2.12
C PHE A 71 15.59 1.86 1.89
N PRO A 72 16.21 0.76 1.44
CA PRO A 72 15.51 -0.50 1.26
C PRO A 72 14.95 -0.98 2.60
N ALA A 73 13.70 -1.41 2.58
CA ALA A 73 12.99 -1.95 3.73
C ALA A 73 12.37 -3.30 3.39
N VAL A 74 12.41 -4.20 4.36
CA VAL A 74 11.82 -5.53 4.28
C VAL A 74 10.65 -5.59 5.24
N ARG A 75 9.54 -6.16 4.79
CA ARG A 75 8.38 -6.39 5.64
C ARG A 75 8.60 -7.63 6.51
N ASP A 76 8.36 -7.48 7.80
CA ASP A 76 8.42 -8.53 8.82
C ASP A 76 7.15 -8.44 9.66
N GLY A 77 6.15 -9.25 9.31
CA GLY A 77 4.78 -9.19 9.84
C GLY A 77 4.14 -7.81 9.64
N ASP A 78 3.85 -7.15 10.76
CA ASP A 78 3.24 -5.82 10.85
C ASP A 78 4.26 -4.70 11.01
N THR A 79 5.51 -4.94 10.60
CA THR A 79 6.57 -3.94 10.66
C THR A 79 7.36 -3.89 9.36
N LEU A 80 7.97 -2.74 9.08
CA LEU A 80 9.05 -2.63 8.11
C LEU A 80 10.38 -2.50 8.84
N ARG A 81 11.38 -3.24 8.39
CA ARG A 81 12.75 -3.17 8.91
C ARG A 81 13.65 -2.57 7.85
N LEU A 82 14.37 -1.51 8.19
CA LEU A 82 15.38 -0.89 7.34
C LEU A 82 16.71 -0.81 8.08
N ARG A 83 17.81 -0.90 7.33
CA ARG A 83 19.15 -0.82 7.90
C ARG A 83 19.47 0.64 8.24
N ASP A 84 19.89 0.88 9.48
CA ASP A 84 20.33 2.20 9.91
C ASP A 84 21.66 2.55 9.23
N PRO A 85 21.79 3.71 8.57
CA PRO A 85 23.06 4.17 8.00
C PRO A 85 24.19 4.33 9.02
N LEU A 86 23.86 4.58 10.29
CA LEU A 86 24.81 4.71 11.39
C LEU A 86 25.13 3.37 12.06
N GLY A 87 24.52 2.28 11.59
CA GLY A 87 24.63 0.95 12.16
C GLY A 87 23.41 0.61 13.03
N GLY A 88 22.85 -0.58 12.80
CA GLY A 88 21.65 -1.05 13.49
C GLY A 88 20.45 -1.27 12.56
N THR A 89 19.27 -1.40 13.16
CA THR A 89 17.99 -1.59 12.47
C THR A 89 17.02 -0.51 12.92
N ILE A 90 16.41 0.16 11.96
CA ILE A 90 15.25 1.01 12.19
C ILE A 90 14.00 0.15 11.91
N VAL A 91 12.97 0.32 12.73
CA VAL A 91 11.70 -0.38 12.62
C VAL A 91 10.59 0.64 12.42
N VAL A 92 9.74 0.41 11.42
CA VAL A 92 8.53 1.20 11.17
C VAL A 92 7.31 0.37 11.49
N ARG A 93 6.40 0.90 12.31
CA ARG A 93 5.18 0.20 12.74
C ARG A 93 3.95 1.09 12.53
N PRO A 94 2.78 0.53 12.17
CA PRO A 94 1.53 1.29 12.20
C PRO A 94 1.17 1.71 13.63
N ALA A 95 0.69 2.93 13.82
CA ALA A 95 0.25 3.44 15.11
C ALA A 95 -1.27 3.28 15.36
N GLY A 96 -2.03 2.84 14.34
CA GLY A 96 -3.48 2.58 14.42
C GLY A 96 -4.39 3.74 14.03
N ASP A 97 -3.84 4.95 13.86
CA ASP A 97 -4.54 6.18 13.43
C ASP A 97 -4.17 6.59 11.99
N GLY A 98 -3.58 5.67 11.21
CA GLY A 98 -3.01 5.94 9.89
C GLY A 98 -1.61 6.56 9.93
N SER A 99 -1.07 6.92 11.10
CA SER A 99 0.32 7.32 11.26
C SER A 99 1.25 6.10 11.40
N LEU A 100 2.54 6.33 11.17
CA LEU A 100 3.59 5.35 11.38
C LEU A 100 4.53 5.80 12.48
N ARG A 101 5.03 4.85 13.27
CA ARG A 101 6.08 5.08 14.26
C ARG A 101 7.38 4.52 13.73
N LEU A 102 8.40 5.38 13.67
CA LEU A 102 9.77 5.04 13.25
C LEU A 102 10.65 4.96 14.50
N GLU A 103 11.25 3.80 14.76
CA GLU A 103 12.06 3.53 15.95
C GLU A 103 13.46 3.10 15.53
N GLY A 104 14.48 3.81 15.99
CA GLY A 104 15.88 3.48 15.72
C GLY A 104 16.79 3.83 16.90
N ALA A 105 18.10 3.70 16.69
CA ALA A 105 19.09 4.00 17.74
C ALA A 105 19.03 5.47 18.20
N GLY A 106 18.64 6.38 17.31
CA GLY A 106 18.46 7.81 17.60
C GLY A 106 17.15 8.17 18.32
N GLY A 107 16.30 7.19 18.65
CA GLY A 107 15.01 7.40 19.31
C GLY A 107 13.82 7.02 18.44
N ALA A 108 12.63 7.44 18.87
CA ALA A 108 11.37 7.19 18.19
C ALA A 108 10.78 8.49 17.62
N SER A 109 10.19 8.38 16.43
CA SER A 109 9.52 9.47 15.73
C SER A 109 8.18 9.01 15.15
N VAL A 110 7.30 9.97 14.87
CA VAL A 110 5.98 9.71 14.31
C VAL A 110 5.89 10.34 12.93
N LEU A 111 5.49 9.55 11.95
CA LEU A 111 5.23 9.93 10.57
C LEU A 111 3.73 10.08 10.39
N ARG A 112 3.26 11.31 10.22
CA ARG A 112 1.84 11.62 10.00
C ARG A 112 1.51 11.52 8.52
N PRO A 113 0.39 10.90 8.11
CA PRO A 113 0.03 10.87 6.71
C PRO A 113 -0.13 12.29 6.17
N LEU A 114 0.45 12.53 5.00
CA LEU A 114 0.10 13.68 4.18
C LEU A 114 -1.02 13.19 3.28
N GLU A 115 -2.27 13.58 3.59
CA GLU A 115 -3.41 13.21 2.75
C GLU A 115 -3.13 13.54 1.28
N PRO A 116 -3.49 12.66 0.34
CA PRO A 116 -3.46 13.02 -1.07
C PRO A 116 -4.45 14.18 -1.28
N GLN A 117 -3.95 15.33 -1.71
CA GLN A 117 -4.80 16.40 -2.24
C GLN A 117 -5.41 16.01 -3.58
#